data_AF-A0A7S0TC05-F1
#
_entry.id   AF-A0A7S0TC05-F1
#
_cell.length_a   1.000
_cell.length_b   1.000
_cell.length_c   1.000
_cell.angle_alpha   90.00
_cell.angle_beta   90.00
_cell.angle_gamma   90.00
#
_symmetry.space_group_name_H-M   'P 1'
#
loop_
_entity.id
_entity.type
_entity.pdbx_description
1 polymer ?
#
loop_
_entity_poly.entity_id
_entity_poly.type
_entity_poly.pdbx_seq_one_letter_code
_entity_poly.pdbx_strand_id
1 'polypeptide(L)'
;SNENCFLQRYMADLPNTLALEDEDDDQIIDANHCDPYDSGESSNNRVIAYLLRISLRDGHTLTEFPLLKTTTSIGRKKSNDIILLDQTVSSQHAEIEIEPQQHKAFVVDLNSTNKTRIGTQVPSL
;
A
#
# COMPACT_ATOMS: atom_id res chain seq x y z
N SER A 1 -15.72 -11.29 -19.60
CA SER A 1 -14.42 -11.09 -20.29
C SER A 1 -13.69 -9.80 -19.94
N ASN A 2 -14.01 -9.09 -18.84
CA ASN A 2 -13.40 -7.78 -18.54
C ASN A 2 -12.56 -7.73 -17.24
N GLU A 3 -12.61 -8.75 -16.39
CA GLU A 3 -11.83 -8.77 -15.13
C GLU A 3 -10.34 -9.03 -15.38
N ASN A 4 -10.00 -9.78 -16.43
CA ASN A 4 -8.60 -10.05 -16.81
C ASN A 4 -7.85 -8.81 -17.35
N CYS A 5 -8.54 -7.89 -18.01
CA CYS A 5 -7.89 -6.71 -18.60
C CYS A 5 -7.48 -5.68 -17.54
N PHE A 6 -8.27 -5.56 -16.46
CA PHE A 6 -7.96 -4.69 -15.34
C PHE A 6 -6.68 -5.15 -14.66
N LEU A 7 -6.63 -6.42 -14.24
CA LEU A 7 -5.45 -7.01 -13.59
C LEU A 7 -4.20 -6.98 -14.48
N GLN A 8 -4.33 -7.17 -15.80
CA GLN A 8 -3.19 -7.08 -16.73
C GLN A 8 -2.60 -5.67 -16.83
N ARG A 9 -3.43 -4.62 -16.79
CA ARG A 9 -2.95 -3.23 -16.72
C ARG A 9 -2.16 -2.99 -15.43
N TYR A 10 -2.68 -3.46 -14.29
CA TYR A 10 -2.04 -3.28 -12.99
C TYR A 10 -0.71 -4.03 -12.86
N MET A 11 -0.65 -5.26 -13.37
CA MET A 11 0.59 -6.06 -13.36
C MET A 11 1.71 -5.42 -14.20
N ALA A 12 1.37 -4.62 -15.22
CA ALA A 12 2.34 -3.92 -16.05
C ALA A 12 2.93 -2.67 -15.38
N ASP A 13 2.23 -2.07 -14.41
CA ASP A 13 2.63 -0.82 -13.75
C ASP A 13 3.35 -1.04 -12.39
N LEU A 14 3.28 -2.26 -11.84
CA LEU A 14 3.97 -2.66 -10.58
C LEU A 14 5.49 -2.43 -10.55
N PRO A 15 6.27 -2.60 -11.64
CA PRO A 15 7.72 -2.38 -11.60
C PRO A 15 8.12 -0.93 -11.37
N ASN A 16 7.23 0.03 -11.67
CA ASN A 16 7.53 1.46 -11.63
C ASN A 16 7.06 2.15 -10.34
N THR A 17 6.30 1.49 -9.47
CA THR A 17 5.69 2.15 -8.29
C THR A 17 6.49 2.01 -6.98
N LEU A 18 7.60 1.24 -6.97
CA LEU A 18 8.41 0.99 -5.76
C LEU A 18 9.92 1.17 -5.92
N ALA A 19 10.39 1.84 -6.97
CA ALA A 19 11.74 2.35 -6.99
C ALA A 19 11.78 3.61 -6.10
N LEU A 20 12.07 3.44 -4.81
CA LEU A 20 12.63 4.53 -4.03
C LEU A 20 14.04 4.74 -4.59
N GLU A 21 14.22 5.82 -5.36
CA GLU A 21 15.54 6.27 -5.75
C GLU A 21 16.23 6.72 -4.46
N ASP A 22 17.07 5.84 -3.91
CA ASP A 22 18.01 6.20 -2.86
C ASP A 22 19.01 7.17 -3.49
N GLU A 23 18.72 8.48 -3.40
CA GLU A 23 19.71 9.52 -3.62
C GLU A 23 20.61 9.60 -2.37
N ASP A 24 21.55 8.67 -2.26
CA ASP A 24 22.69 8.83 -1.35
C ASP A 24 24.00 8.93 -2.15
N ASP A 25 24.66 10.06 -1.91
CA ASP A 25 25.89 10.60 -2.46
C ASP A 25 27.07 9.60 -2.59
N ASP A 26 27.79 9.76 -3.71
CA ASP A 26 29.21 9.47 -3.94
C ASP A 26 29.90 8.45 -3.00
N GLN A 27 30.07 7.21 -3.48
CA GLN A 27 31.21 6.38 -3.07
C GLN A 27 31.94 5.80 -4.28
N ILE A 28 33.08 6.42 -4.58
CA ILE A 28 34.13 5.87 -5.43
C ILE A 28 34.59 4.55 -4.80
N ILE A 29 34.19 3.42 -5.38
CA ILE A 29 34.72 2.10 -5.05
C ILE A 29 36.13 1.96 -5.65
N ASP A 30 37.15 2.10 -4.80
CA ASP A 30 38.51 1.65 -5.09
C ASP A 30 38.47 0.15 -5.40
N ALA A 31 38.86 -0.20 -6.62
CA ALA A 31 38.81 -1.55 -7.18
C ALA A 31 39.80 -2.56 -6.55
N ASN A 32 40.30 -2.34 -5.32
CA ASN A 32 41.27 -3.21 -4.67
C ASN A 32 40.92 -3.66 -3.24
N HIS A 33 39.69 -3.47 -2.75
CA HIS A 33 39.23 -4.11 -1.50
C HIS A 33 38.38 -5.35 -1.78
N CYS A 34 39.06 -6.45 -2.12
CA CYS A 34 38.44 -7.78 -2.10
C CYS A 34 38.43 -8.29 -0.66
N ASP A 35 37.37 -7.98 0.11
CA ASP A 35 37.10 -8.64 1.38
C ASP A 35 36.42 -10.00 1.12
N PRO A 36 36.98 -11.12 1.61
CA PRO A 36 36.45 -12.47 1.36
C PRO A 36 35.18 -12.79 2.17
N TYR A 37 34.65 -11.81 2.91
CA TYR A 37 33.38 -11.87 3.65
C TYR A 37 32.25 -11.09 2.97
N ASP A 38 32.44 -10.64 1.72
CA ASP A 38 31.37 -10.07 0.90
C ASP A 38 30.38 -11.18 0.48
N SER A 39 29.50 -11.53 1.42
CA SER A 39 28.27 -12.26 1.16
C SER A 39 27.33 -11.31 0.43
N GLY A 40 27.57 -11.16 -0.88
CA GLY A 40 26.76 -10.32 -1.74
C GLY A 40 25.27 -10.66 -1.65
N GLU A 41 24.47 -9.65 -1.32
CA GLU A 41 23.10 -9.47 -1.83
C GLU A 41 22.88 -7.99 -2.11
N SER A 42 23.60 -7.49 -3.12
CA SER A 42 23.30 -6.20 -3.77
C SER A 42 22.09 -6.40 -4.71
N SER A 43 20.89 -6.44 -4.13
CA SER A 43 19.60 -6.17 -4.79
C SER A 43 18.49 -6.22 -3.76
N ASN A 44 18.45 -5.27 -2.83
CA ASN A 44 17.31 -5.06 -1.94
C ASN A 44 16.07 -4.51 -2.66
N ASN A 45 15.88 -4.79 -3.95
CA ASN A 45 14.67 -4.42 -4.66
C ASN A 45 13.57 -5.46 -4.39
N ARG A 46 13.17 -5.56 -3.11
CA ARG A 46 12.05 -6.39 -2.68
C ARG A 46 10.77 -5.64 -3.01
N VAL A 47 10.16 -5.98 -4.15
CA VAL A 47 8.83 -5.47 -4.51
C VAL A 47 7.81 -6.05 -3.52
N ILE A 48 7.26 -5.20 -2.65
CA ILE A 48 6.18 -5.58 -1.74
C ILE A 48 4.85 -5.11 -2.34
N ALA A 49 4.03 -6.04 -2.81
CA ALA A 49 2.68 -5.75 -3.27
C ALA A 49 1.67 -6.03 -2.16
N TYR A 50 0.84 -5.05 -1.81
CA TYR A 50 -0.26 -5.22 -0.88
C TYR A 50 -1.58 -5.34 -1.65
N LEU A 51 -2.40 -6.33 -1.30
CA LEU A 51 -3.77 -6.47 -1.78
C LEU A 51 -4.74 -6.18 -0.63
N LEU A 52 -5.58 -5.18 -0.80
CA LEU A 52 -6.65 -4.86 0.13
C LEU A 52 -7.94 -5.55 -0.31
N ARG A 53 -8.40 -6.53 0.47
CA ARG A 53 -9.71 -7.15 0.28
C ARG A 53 -10.77 -6.39 1.08
N ILE A 54 -11.88 -6.04 0.43
CA ILE A 54 -13.00 -5.35 1.10
C ILE A 54 -14.23 -6.26 1.10
N SER A 55 -14.78 -6.47 2.29
CA SER A 55 -16.00 -7.26 2.49
C SER A 55 -17.07 -6.44 3.20
N LEU A 56 -18.32 -6.63 2.77
CA LEU A 56 -19.49 -6.06 3.42
C LEU A 56 -19.83 -6.82 4.71
N ARG A 57 -20.72 -6.23 5.51
CA ARG A 57 -21.18 -6.82 6.78
C ARG A 57 -21.93 -8.14 6.61
N ASP A 58 -22.51 -8.38 5.45
CA ASP A 58 -23.19 -9.63 5.10
C ASP A 58 -22.21 -10.75 4.68
N GLY A 59 -20.89 -10.48 4.71
CA GLY A 59 -19.85 -11.43 4.37
C GLY A 59 -19.51 -11.48 2.88
N HIS A 60 -20.21 -10.71 2.03
CA HIS A 60 -19.88 -10.63 0.62
C HIS A 60 -18.63 -9.77 0.40
N THR A 61 -17.60 -10.35 -0.22
CA THR A 61 -16.44 -9.61 -0.72
C THR A 61 -16.88 -8.76 -1.89
N LEU A 62 -16.70 -7.44 -1.78
CA LEU A 62 -16.97 -6.51 -2.87
C LEU A 62 -15.95 -6.72 -3.98
N THR A 63 -14.66 -6.60 -3.63
CA THR A 63 -13.54 -6.70 -4.56
C THR A 63 -12.20 -6.66 -3.82
N GLU A 64 -11.11 -6.81 -4.57
CA GLU A 64 -9.73 -6.70 -4.12
C GLU A 64 -9.06 -5.52 -4.82
N PHE A 65 -8.36 -4.68 -4.06
CA PHE A 65 -7.67 -3.49 -4.55
C PHE A 65 -6.16 -3.65 -4.36
N PRO A 66 -5.35 -3.66 -5.42
CA PRO A 66 -3.91 -3.53 -5.26
C PRO A 66 -3.58 -2.13 -4.72
N LEU A 67 -2.79 -2.08 -3.66
CA LEU A 67 -2.25 -0.83 -3.14
C LEU A 67 -0.94 -0.56 -3.85
N LEU A 68 -0.94 0.49 -4.68
CA LEU A 68 0.17 0.84 -5.57
C LEU A 68 0.94 2.06 -5.08
N LYS A 69 0.47 2.70 -4.02
CA LYS A 69 1.04 3.92 -3.48
C LYS A 69 1.14 3.84 -1.96
N THR A 70 2.03 4.64 -1.41
CA THR A 70 2.28 4.71 0.04
C THR A 70 1.06 5.19 0.81
N THR A 71 0.20 6.03 0.23
CA THR A 71 -1.03 6.49 0.89
C THR A 71 -2.25 6.29 0.00
N THR A 72 -3.20 5.46 0.41
CA THR A 72 -4.44 5.17 -0.31
C THR A 72 -5.66 5.65 0.48
N SER A 73 -6.42 6.58 -0.09
CA SER A 73 -7.60 7.18 0.54
C SER A 73 -8.85 6.34 0.35
N ILE A 74 -9.66 6.26 1.40
CA ILE A 74 -10.93 5.52 1.45
C ILE A 74 -12.04 6.47 1.89
N GLY A 75 -13.15 6.47 1.15
CA GLY A 75 -14.33 7.22 1.56
C GLY A 75 -15.47 7.17 0.54
N ARG A 76 -16.58 7.85 0.86
CA ARG A 76 -17.77 7.87 0.01
C ARG A 76 -17.66 8.85 -1.18
N LYS A 77 -16.84 9.91 -1.06
CA LYS A 77 -16.66 10.86 -2.18
C LYS A 77 -15.90 10.19 -3.33
N LYS A 78 -16.24 10.58 -4.56
CA LYS A 78 -15.58 10.09 -5.79
C LYS A 78 -14.11 10.53 -5.93
N SER A 79 -13.65 11.43 -5.07
CA SER A 79 -12.26 11.88 -5.04
C SER A 79 -11.32 10.95 -4.26
N ASN A 80 -11.83 9.94 -3.56
CA ASN A 80 -10.99 8.94 -2.89
C ASN A 80 -10.56 7.87 -3.89
N ASP A 81 -9.43 7.22 -3.63
CA ASP A 81 -8.92 6.12 -4.46
C ASP A 81 -9.83 4.91 -4.38
N ILE A 82 -10.33 4.61 -3.19
CA ILE A 82 -11.30 3.54 -2.93
C ILE A 82 -12.61 4.17 -2.51
N ILE A 83 -13.61 4.04 -3.38
CA ILE A 83 -14.93 4.62 -3.19
C ILE A 83 -15.86 3.57 -2.59
N LEU A 84 -16.28 3.79 -1.34
CA LEU A 84 -17.27 2.95 -0.65
C LEU A 84 -18.60 3.69 -0.55
N LEU A 85 -19.58 3.28 -1.35
CA LEU A 85 -20.91 3.90 -1.41
C LEU A 85 -21.83 3.40 -0.28
N ASP A 86 -21.38 3.59 0.96
CA ASP A 86 -22.12 3.23 2.17
C ASP A 86 -22.42 4.48 3.02
N GLN A 87 -23.63 4.55 3.59
CA GLN A 87 -24.06 5.70 4.39
C GLN A 87 -23.25 5.84 5.69
N THR A 88 -22.72 4.74 6.20
CA THR A 88 -21.88 4.68 7.40
C THR A 88 -20.43 5.11 7.15
N VAL A 89 -20.01 5.20 5.88
CA VAL A 89 -18.68 5.67 5.50
C VAL A 89 -18.70 7.19 5.29
N SER A 90 -17.73 7.88 5.87
CA SER A 90 -17.57 9.33 5.73
C SER A 90 -17.09 9.71 4.33
N SER A 91 -17.29 10.97 3.94
CA SER A 91 -16.84 11.46 2.63
C SER A 91 -15.36 11.25 2.37
N GLN A 92 -14.52 11.54 3.37
CA GLN A 92 -13.12 11.14 3.50
C GLN A 92 -13.07 10.43 4.85
N HIS A 93 -12.81 9.13 4.86
CA HIS A 93 -13.04 8.30 6.05
C HIS A 93 -11.74 7.85 6.69
N ALA A 94 -10.86 7.24 5.90
CA ALA A 94 -9.59 6.75 6.37
C ALA A 94 -8.57 6.73 5.25
N GLU A 95 -7.30 6.56 5.62
CA GLU A 95 -6.21 6.28 4.71
C GLU A 95 -5.52 4.98 5.11
N ILE A 96 -5.02 4.27 4.10
CA ILE A 96 -4.07 3.18 4.27
C ILE A 96 -2.69 3.74 3.97
N GLU A 97 -1.83 3.73 4.97
CA GLU A 97 -0.44 4.14 4.83
C GLU A 97 0.46 2.89 4.82
N ILE A 98 1.30 2.77 3.82
CA ILE A 98 2.26 1.69 3.64
C ILE A 98 3.65 2.26 3.83
N GLU A 99 4.44 1.58 4.67
CA GLU A 99 5.88 1.78 4.83
C GLU A 99 6.61 0.56 4.25
N PRO A 100 6.96 0.57 2.94
CA PRO A 100 7.53 -0.61 2.28
C PRO A 100 8.85 -1.05 2.91
N GLN A 101 9.73 -0.10 3.23
CA GLN A 101 11.03 -0.37 3.87
C GLN A 101 10.87 -1.13 5.19
N GLN A 102 9.83 -0.81 5.98
CA GLN A 102 9.57 -1.43 7.27
C GLN A 102 8.60 -2.62 7.19
N HIS A 103 8.08 -2.94 6.00
CA HIS A 103 7.04 -3.95 5.79
C HIS A 103 5.79 -3.72 6.65
N LYS A 104 5.43 -2.45 6.91
CA LYS A 104 4.29 -2.07 7.75
C LYS A 104 3.18 -1.44 6.95
N ALA A 105 1.96 -1.63 7.44
CA ALA A 105 0.76 -0.98 6.94
C ALA A 105 -0.04 -0.45 8.12
N PHE A 106 -0.54 0.77 7.99
CA PHE A 106 -1.33 1.47 8.99
C PHE A 106 -2.68 1.86 8.40
N VAL A 107 -3.69 1.90 9.26
CA VAL A 107 -5.00 2.45 8.93
C VAL A 107 -5.17 3.71 9.78
N VAL A 108 -5.30 4.84 9.10
CA VAL A 108 -5.40 6.16 9.74
C VAL A 108 -6.83 6.67 9.58
N ASP A 109 -7.55 6.82 10.70
CA ASP A 109 -8.91 7.40 10.69
C ASP A 109 -8.83 8.92 10.47
N LEU A 110 -9.51 9.43 9.44
CA LEU A 110 -9.54 10.86 9.12
C LEU A 110 -10.64 11.58 9.89
N ASN A 111 -10.68 11.38 11.21
CA ASN A 111 -11.75 11.86 12.09
C ASN A 111 -13.15 11.52 11.56
N SER A 112 -13.33 10.28 11.14
CA SER A 112 -14.57 9.84 10.54
C SER A 112 -15.73 9.85 11.54
N THR A 113 -16.96 9.88 11.02
CA THR A 113 -18.18 9.97 11.85
C THR A 113 -18.38 8.70 12.68
N ASN A 114 -18.20 7.54 12.06
CA ASN A 114 -18.42 6.24 12.72
C ASN A 114 -17.14 5.60 13.27
N LYS A 115 -16.00 6.28 13.08
CA LYS A 115 -14.65 5.82 13.45
C LYS A 115 -14.23 4.55 12.72
N THR A 116 -12.93 4.33 12.68
CA THR A 116 -12.32 3.10 12.19
C THR A 116 -12.03 2.16 13.37
N ARG A 117 -12.28 0.86 13.18
CA ARG A 117 -12.04 -0.18 14.19
C ARG A 117 -11.06 -1.22 13.67
N ILE A 118 -10.17 -1.67 14.55
CA ILE A 118 -9.30 -2.83 14.31
C ILE A 118 -9.82 -3.97 15.18
N GLY A 119 -10.32 -5.03 14.55
CA GLY A 119 -11.08 -6.07 15.25
C GLY A 119 -12.34 -5.49 15.89
N THR A 120 -12.46 -5.58 17.22
CA THR A 120 -13.61 -5.03 17.97
C THR A 120 -13.36 -3.65 18.58
N GLN A 121 -12.10 -3.16 18.54
CA GLN A 121 -11.66 -1.99 19.27
C GLN A 121 -11.54 -0.77 18.35
N VAL A 122 -11.90 0.41 18.87
CA VAL A 122 -11.48 1.69 18.28
C VAL A 122 -10.11 1.99 18.88
N PRO A 123 -9.06 2.22 18.07
CA PRO A 123 -7.75 2.60 18.59
C PRO A 123 -7.88 3.86 19.46
N SER A 124 -7.43 3.80 20.71
CA SER A 124 -7.34 4.95 21.59
C SER A 124 -6.16 5.83 21.13
N LEU A 125 -6.45 7.11 20.88
CA LEU A 125 -5.45 8.16 20.63
C LEU A 125 -4.59 8.41 21.88
#